data_AF-O73616-F1
#
_entry.id   AF-O73616-F1
#
_cell.length_a   1.000
_cell.length_b   1.000
_cell.length_c   1.000
_cell.angle_alpha   90.00
_cell.angle_beta   90.00
_cell.angle_gamma   90.00
#
_symmetry.space_group_name_H-M   'P 1'
#
loop_
_entity.id
_entity.type
_entity.pdbx_description
1 polymer ?
#
loop_
_entity_poly.entity_id
_entity_poly.type
_entity_poly.pdbx_seq_one_letter_code
_entity_poly.pdbx_strand_id
1 'polypeptide(L)'
;VSTEKAVELAANTKGICFIRTSRPEDAVIYSSTEEFKIGHAKVVAQNKDDQVTVIGAGVTLHEALAAAEQLKKEKIHIRVIDPFTIKPLDKKTIVENAKATNGHIITVEDHYHEGGIGEAVAAAVV
;
A
#
# COMPACT_ATOMS: atom_id res chain seq x y z
N VAL A 1 2.16 1.86 14.68
CA VAL A 1 3.46 1.29 14.23
C VAL A 1 4.01 1.99 13.00
N SER A 2 3.36 1.91 11.82
CA SER A 2 3.88 2.53 10.58
C SER A 2 4.18 4.03 10.73
N THR A 3 3.30 4.81 11.38
CA THR A 3 3.52 6.24 11.66
C THR A 3 4.74 6.49 12.54
N GLU A 4 4.93 5.70 13.60
CA GLU A 4 6.09 5.80 14.49
C GLU A 4 7.39 5.56 13.71
N LYS A 5 7.41 4.51 12.88
CA LYS A 5 8.55 4.20 12.02
C LYS A 5 8.79 5.24 10.94
N ALA A 6 7.74 5.83 10.36
CA ALA A 6 7.87 6.92 9.40
C ALA A 6 8.53 8.16 10.04
N VAL A 7 8.16 8.50 11.29
CA VAL A 7 8.78 9.61 12.03
C VAL A 7 10.25 9.33 12.33
N GLU A 8 10.59 8.11 12.79
CA GLU A 8 11.98 7.69 13.03
C GLU A 8 12.83 7.77 11.76
N LEU A 9 12.31 7.27 10.63
CA LEU A 9 13.00 7.32 9.34
C LEU A 9 13.15 8.76 8.83
N ALA A 10 12.12 9.59 8.96
CA ALA A 10 12.15 10.98 8.54
C ALA A 10 13.20 11.79 9.33
N ALA A 11 13.31 11.56 10.64
CA ALA A 11 14.31 12.21 11.49
C ALA A 11 15.76 11.92 11.03
N ASN A 12 15.98 10.78 10.38
CA ASN A 12 17.29 10.34 9.90
C ASN A 12 17.47 10.50 8.37
N THR A 13 16.50 11.06 7.67
CA THR A 13 16.53 11.22 6.21
C THR A 13 16.73 12.68 5.82
N LYS A 14 17.76 12.94 5.01
CA LYS A 14 18.05 14.29 4.51
C LYS A 14 17.02 14.73 3.47
N GLY A 15 16.77 16.03 3.42
CA GLY A 15 15.86 16.65 2.46
C GLY A 15 14.47 16.90 3.05
N ILE A 16 13.48 17.08 2.18
CA ILE A 16 12.11 17.36 2.59
C ILE A 16 11.36 16.06 2.79
N CYS A 17 11.09 15.72 4.05
CA CYS A 17 10.25 14.60 4.42
C CYS A 17 8.82 15.08 4.68
N PHE A 18 7.86 14.45 4.01
CA PHE A 18 6.44 14.70 4.22
C PHE A 18 5.79 13.41 4.77
N ILE A 19 5.09 13.52 5.89
CA ILE A 19 4.32 12.43 6.50
C ILE A 19 2.85 12.81 6.44
N ARG A 20 2.07 12.06 5.66
CA ARG A 20 0.63 12.23 5.59
C ARG A 20 -0.02 11.40 6.70
N THR A 21 -0.74 12.05 7.61
CA THR A 21 -1.53 11.39 8.65
C THR A 21 -3.02 11.44 8.33
N SER A 22 -3.78 10.53 8.93
CA SER A 22 -5.23 10.43 8.80
C SER A 22 -5.90 10.81 10.12
N ARG A 23 -7.16 11.27 10.05
CA ARG A 23 -7.98 11.59 11.22
C ARG A 23 -8.69 10.37 11.84
N PRO A 24 -9.28 9.45 11.05
CA PRO A 24 -10.00 8.31 11.62
C PRO A 24 -9.11 7.40 12.47
N GLU A 25 -9.73 6.75 13.46
CA GLU A 25 -9.08 5.71 14.26
C GLU A 25 -9.17 4.39 13.50
N ASP A 26 -8.06 3.99 12.87
CA ASP A 26 -7.95 2.72 12.17
C ASP A 26 -7.18 1.67 13.00
N ALA A 27 -7.41 0.39 12.71
CA ALA A 27 -6.80 -0.72 13.43
C ALA A 27 -5.28 -0.80 13.19
N VAL A 28 -4.53 -1.21 14.22
CA VAL A 28 -3.10 -1.53 14.07
C VAL A 28 -2.94 -2.89 13.40
N ILE A 29 -2.39 -2.90 12.17
CA ILE A 29 -2.20 -4.12 11.37
C ILE A 29 -0.77 -4.67 11.36
N TYR A 30 0.19 -3.92 11.92
CA TYR A 30 1.60 -4.30 11.95
C TYR A 30 2.05 -4.62 13.38
N SER A 31 2.92 -5.62 13.53
CA SER A 31 3.60 -5.89 14.80
C SER A 31 4.51 -4.72 15.20
N SER A 32 4.75 -4.52 16.49
CA SER A 32 5.67 -3.47 16.98
C SER A 32 7.12 -3.68 16.51
N THR A 33 7.48 -4.92 16.18
CA THR A 33 8.81 -5.32 15.69
C THR A 33 8.92 -5.29 14.16
N GLU A 34 7.85 -4.93 13.45
CA GLU A 34 7.86 -4.87 11.99
C GLU A 34 8.89 -3.84 11.49
N GLU A 35 9.77 -4.26 10.58
CA GLU A 35 10.75 -3.37 9.96
C GLU A 35 10.11 -2.53 8.85
N PHE A 36 10.41 -1.23 8.84
CA PHE A 36 10.03 -0.31 7.77
C PHE A 36 11.27 0.32 7.15
N LYS A 37 11.25 0.49 5.83
CA LYS A 37 12.35 1.07 5.05
C LYS A 37 11.74 1.99 4.00
N ILE A 38 12.41 3.12 3.73
CA ILE A 38 12.03 4.02 2.64
C ILE A 38 12.10 3.24 1.31
N GLY A 39 11.08 3.41 0.47
CA GLY A 39 11.00 2.75 -0.84
C GLY A 39 10.67 1.26 -0.79
N HIS A 40 10.13 0.76 0.32
CA HIS A 40 9.74 -0.64 0.49
C HIS A 40 8.27 -0.75 0.86
N ALA A 41 7.50 -1.39 -0.02
CA ALA A 41 6.07 -1.64 0.20
C ALA A 41 5.84 -2.92 1.02
N LYS A 42 4.62 -3.08 1.52
CA LYS A 42 4.18 -4.25 2.30
C LYS A 42 3.00 -4.92 1.62
N VAL A 43 3.10 -6.22 1.39
CA VAL A 43 1.95 -7.06 1.01
C VAL A 43 1.25 -7.47 2.30
N VAL A 44 0.10 -6.85 2.59
CA VAL A 44 -0.60 -7.00 3.88
C VAL A 44 -1.69 -8.08 3.84
N ALA A 45 -2.13 -8.46 2.64
CA ALA A 45 -3.01 -9.61 2.42
C ALA A 45 -2.65 -10.27 1.08
N GLN A 46 -2.54 -11.60 1.06
CA GLN A 46 -2.26 -12.35 -0.15
C GLN A 46 -2.82 -13.77 -0.10
N ASN A 47 -3.19 -14.29 -1.25
CA ASN A 47 -3.56 -15.67 -1.53
C ASN A 47 -2.85 -16.13 -2.83
N LYS A 48 -2.80 -17.45 -3.06
CA LYS A 48 -2.36 -18.03 -4.34
C LYS A 48 -3.35 -17.75 -5.47
N ASP A 49 -4.63 -17.60 -5.14
CA ASP A 49 -5.73 -17.41 -6.09
C ASP A 49 -6.12 -15.93 -6.28
N ASP A 50 -5.24 -15.00 -5.88
CA ASP A 50 -5.47 -13.55 -6.01
C ASP A 50 -5.66 -13.15 -7.49
N GLN A 51 -6.76 -12.45 -7.80
CA GLN A 51 -7.11 -12.07 -9.18
C GLN A 51 -6.69 -10.64 -9.56
N VAL A 52 -6.42 -9.80 -8.54
CA VAL A 52 -6.02 -8.39 -8.71
C VAL A 52 -5.17 -7.93 -7.53
N THR A 53 -4.19 -7.07 -7.81
CA THR A 53 -3.43 -6.34 -6.79
C THR A 53 -4.06 -4.98 -6.51
N VAL A 54 -4.56 -4.79 -5.30
CA VAL A 54 -5.12 -3.54 -4.80
C VAL A 54 -4.05 -2.80 -3.98
N ILE A 55 -3.80 -1.55 -4.32
CA ILE A 55 -2.84 -0.68 -3.64
C ILE A 55 -3.64 0.44 -2.98
N GLY A 56 -3.60 0.51 -1.64
CA GLY A 56 -4.25 1.53 -0.83
C GLY A 56 -3.32 2.09 0.23
N ALA A 57 -3.62 3.27 0.77
CA ALA A 57 -2.80 3.90 1.82
C ALA A 57 -3.67 4.67 2.80
N GLY A 58 -3.31 4.60 4.09
CA GLY A 58 -4.13 5.18 5.15
C GLY A 58 -5.54 4.56 5.15
N VAL A 59 -6.58 5.39 5.14
CA VAL A 59 -7.98 4.91 5.22
C VAL A 59 -8.31 3.93 4.10
N THR A 60 -7.81 4.14 2.87
CA THR A 60 -8.13 3.27 1.74
C THR A 60 -7.43 1.91 1.80
N LEU A 61 -6.36 1.77 2.60
CA LEU A 61 -5.75 0.46 2.90
C LEU A 61 -6.70 -0.39 3.75
N HIS A 62 -7.32 0.21 4.75
CA HIS A 62 -8.27 -0.47 5.62
C HIS A 62 -9.54 -0.85 4.86
N GLU A 63 -10.03 0.04 3.98
CA GLU A 63 -11.14 -0.28 3.07
C GLU A 63 -10.77 -1.42 2.10
N ALA A 64 -9.54 -1.46 1.58
CA ALA A 64 -9.07 -2.56 0.73
C ALA A 64 -9.02 -3.90 1.48
N LEU A 65 -8.60 -3.90 2.75
CA LEU A 65 -8.63 -5.10 3.61
C LEU A 65 -10.07 -5.55 3.91
N ALA A 66 -10.97 -4.60 4.18
CA ALA A 66 -12.39 -4.90 4.38
C ALA A 66 -13.03 -5.47 3.10
N ALA A 67 -12.70 -4.91 1.94
CA ALA A 67 -13.12 -5.41 0.63
C ALA A 67 -12.58 -6.83 0.39
N ALA A 68 -11.33 -7.13 0.77
CA ALA A 68 -10.77 -8.47 0.65
C ALA A 68 -11.57 -9.51 1.45
N GLU A 69 -11.98 -9.20 2.68
CA GLU A 69 -12.80 -10.09 3.49
C GLU A 69 -14.24 -10.22 2.99
N GLN A 70 -14.80 -9.19 2.36
CA GLN A 70 -16.11 -9.27 1.71
C GLN A 70 -16.06 -10.16 0.47
N LEU A 71 -15.13 -9.89 -0.45
CA LEU A 71 -14.95 -10.62 -1.71
C LEU A 71 -14.62 -12.10 -1.50
N LYS A 72 -13.91 -12.42 -0.42
CA LYS A 72 -13.63 -13.81 -0.04
C LYS A 72 -14.89 -14.66 0.15
N LYS A 73 -16.02 -14.05 0.59
CA LYS A 73 -17.31 -14.74 0.73
C LYS A 73 -17.90 -15.13 -0.63
N GLU A 74 -17.52 -14.42 -1.68
CA GLU A 74 -17.89 -14.66 -3.08
C GLU A 74 -16.83 -15.49 -3.82
N LYS A 75 -15.82 -16.01 -3.10
CA LYS A 75 -14.67 -16.76 -3.66
C LYS A 75 -13.82 -15.92 -4.61
N ILE A 76 -13.79 -14.61 -4.41
CA ILE A 76 -12.89 -13.69 -5.08
C ILE A 76 -11.77 -13.33 -4.10
N HIS A 77 -10.53 -13.51 -4.52
CA HIS A 77 -9.35 -13.19 -3.72
C HIS A 77 -8.62 -12.00 -4.33
N ILE A 78 -8.19 -11.07 -3.47
CA ILE A 78 -7.42 -9.90 -3.87
C ILE A 78 -6.16 -9.81 -3.02
N ARG A 79 -5.08 -9.37 -3.67
CA ARG A 79 -3.86 -9.00 -2.98
C ARG A 79 -3.95 -7.56 -2.54
N VAL A 80 -3.55 -7.24 -1.31
CA VAL A 80 -3.53 -5.86 -0.81
C VAL A 80 -2.11 -5.43 -0.49
N ILE A 81 -1.71 -4.28 -1.03
CA ILE A 81 -0.40 -3.66 -0.83
C ILE A 81 -0.55 -2.30 -0.16
N ASP A 82 0.21 -2.10 0.91
CA ASP A 82 0.51 -0.79 1.49
C ASP A 82 1.84 -0.29 0.89
N PRO A 83 1.86 0.81 0.14
CA PRO A 83 3.09 1.32 -0.45
C PRO A 83 4.09 1.83 0.61
N PHE A 84 3.65 2.16 1.82
CA PHE A 84 4.38 2.86 2.89
C PHE A 84 4.94 4.24 2.47
N THR A 85 5.84 4.29 1.49
CA THR A 85 6.31 5.53 0.86
C THR A 85 5.81 5.62 -0.58
N ILE A 86 5.11 6.72 -0.90
CA ILE A 86 4.72 7.00 -2.30
C ILE A 86 5.93 7.45 -3.13
N LYS A 87 6.90 8.12 -2.48
CA LYS A 87 8.14 8.56 -3.11
C LYS A 87 9.33 8.37 -2.15
N PRO A 88 10.32 7.54 -2.51
CA PRO A 88 10.36 6.65 -3.67
C PRO A 88 9.31 5.52 -3.58
N LEU A 89 8.76 5.10 -4.72
CA LEU A 89 7.81 4.00 -4.82
C LEU A 89 8.54 2.66 -5.00
N ASP A 90 8.07 1.60 -4.36
CA ASP A 90 8.60 0.24 -4.53
C ASP A 90 8.11 -0.41 -5.84
N LYS A 91 8.67 0.03 -6.97
CA LYS A 91 8.35 -0.49 -8.32
C LYS A 91 8.51 -2.02 -8.37
N LYS A 92 9.54 -2.57 -7.74
CA LYS A 92 9.85 -4.00 -7.81
C LYS A 92 8.72 -4.83 -7.19
N THR A 93 8.37 -4.53 -5.94
CA THR A 93 7.30 -5.26 -5.24
C THR A 93 5.97 -5.11 -5.98
N ILE A 94 5.64 -3.91 -6.47
CA ILE A 94 4.39 -3.69 -7.22
C ILE A 94 4.34 -4.56 -8.48
N VAL A 95 5.38 -4.54 -9.31
CA VAL A 95 5.41 -5.32 -10.57
C VAL A 95 5.41 -6.83 -10.32
N GLU A 96 6.14 -7.31 -9.32
CA GLU A 96 6.17 -8.74 -8.97
C GLU A 96 4.78 -9.22 -8.51
N ASN A 97 4.10 -8.42 -7.69
CA ASN A 97 2.78 -8.78 -7.19
C ASN A 97 1.69 -8.64 -8.24
N ALA A 98 1.76 -7.64 -9.12
CA ALA A 98 0.86 -7.53 -10.27
C ALA A 98 0.96 -8.75 -11.19
N LYS A 99 2.18 -9.25 -11.46
CA LYS A 99 2.36 -10.48 -12.25
C LYS A 99 1.74 -11.70 -11.58
N ALA A 100 1.76 -11.77 -10.25
CA ALA A 100 1.12 -12.84 -9.49
C ALA A 100 -0.42 -12.76 -9.50
N THR A 101 -1.00 -11.63 -9.94
CA THR A 101 -2.44 -11.36 -9.99
C THR A 101 -2.91 -11.04 -11.41
N ASN A 102 -2.43 -11.82 -12.38
CA ASN A 102 -2.79 -11.71 -13.80
C ASN A 102 -2.47 -10.36 -14.47
N GLY A 103 -1.61 -9.55 -13.86
CA GLY A 103 -1.25 -8.22 -14.36
C GLY A 103 -2.24 -7.11 -14.00
N HIS A 104 -3.26 -7.40 -13.19
CA HIS A 104 -4.27 -6.42 -12.83
C HIS A 104 -3.86 -5.62 -11.59
N ILE A 105 -3.96 -4.30 -11.68
CA ILE A 105 -3.70 -3.38 -10.58
C ILE A 105 -4.90 -2.44 -10.41
N ILE A 106 -5.35 -2.26 -9.17
CA ILE A 106 -6.28 -1.21 -8.77
C ILE A 106 -5.59 -0.35 -7.73
N THR A 107 -5.53 0.96 -7.97
CA THR A 107 -5.10 1.95 -6.96
C THR A 107 -6.33 2.64 -6.40
N VAL A 108 -6.39 2.77 -5.07
CA VAL A 108 -7.46 3.49 -4.37
C VAL A 108 -6.85 4.44 -3.35
N GLU A 109 -7.16 5.73 -3.47
CA GLU A 109 -6.59 6.77 -2.63
C GLU A 109 -7.62 7.83 -2.24
N ASP A 110 -7.51 8.33 -1.01
CA ASP A 110 -8.22 9.53 -0.57
C ASP A 110 -7.40 10.76 -1.00
N HIS A 111 -7.35 11.00 -2.30
CA HIS A 111 -6.63 12.08 -2.96
C HIS A 111 -7.25 12.31 -4.35
N TYR A 112 -7.01 13.47 -4.95
CA TYR A 112 -7.39 13.68 -6.35
C TYR A 112 -6.60 12.77 -7.30
N HIS A 113 -7.08 12.64 -8.53
CA HIS A 113 -6.51 11.71 -9.50
C HIS A 113 -5.07 12.11 -9.89
N GLU A 114 -4.81 13.41 -10.03
CA GLU A 114 -3.55 13.95 -10.52
C GLU A 114 -2.45 13.92 -9.45
N GLY A 115 -1.27 13.43 -9.81
CA GLY A 115 -0.05 13.42 -9.00
C GLY A 115 -0.04 12.46 -7.80
N GLY A 116 -1.08 11.65 -7.63
CA GLY A 116 -1.28 10.75 -6.50
C GLY A 116 -0.59 9.39 -6.62
N ILE A 117 -1.08 8.44 -5.83
CA ILE A 117 -0.67 7.03 -5.83
C ILE A 117 -0.93 6.42 -7.22
N GLY A 118 -2.10 6.68 -7.81
CA GLY A 118 -2.52 6.18 -9.11
C GLY A 118 -1.52 6.54 -10.22
N GLU A 119 -1.19 7.82 -10.36
CA GLU A 119 -0.20 8.25 -11.36
C GLU A 119 1.21 7.73 -11.06
N ALA A 120 1.63 7.71 -9.79
CA ALA A 120 2.94 7.16 -9.41
C ALA A 120 3.07 5.67 -9.77
N VAL A 121 2.03 4.89 -9.52
CA VAL A 121 1.97 3.47 -9.88
C VAL A 121 1.91 3.31 -11.39
N ALA A 122 1.05 4.05 -12.09
CA ALA A 122 0.93 4.00 -13.54
C ALA A 122 2.28 4.27 -14.23
N ALA A 123 3.00 5.31 -13.80
CA ALA A 123 4.33 5.63 -14.32
C ALA A 123 5.39 4.57 -13.98
N ALA A 124 5.23 3.86 -12.85
CA ALA A 124 6.18 2.84 -12.42
C ALA A 124 6.00 1.51 -13.16
N VAL A 125 4.83 1.18 -13.68
CA VAL A 125 4.56 -0.15 -14.28
C VAL A 125 4.67 -0.17 -15.82
N VAL A 126 4.99 0.97 -16.43
CA VAL A 126 5.40 1.06 -17.85
C VAL A 126 6.82 0.51 -18.05
#